data_AF-A0A202FD54-F1
#
_entry.id   AF-A0A202FD54-F1
#
_cell.length_a   1.000
_cell.length_b   1.000
_cell.length_c   1.000
_cell.angle_alpha   90.00
_cell.angle_beta   90.00
_cell.angle_gamma   90.00
#
_symmetry.space_group_name_H-M   'P 1'
#
loop_
_entity.id
_entity.type
_entity.pdbx_description
1 polymer ?
#
loop_
_entity_poly.entity_id
_entity_poly.type
_entity_poly.pdbx_seq_one_letter_code
_entity_poly.pdbx_strand_id
1 'polypeptide(L)' 'MATISFQLDDFDEKVIRNYAKSKDMSISSFLRTVVIEKIEDDIDDELYEQALQESKNGSQDITLDDVKKVMSRYC' A
#
# COMPACT_ATOMS: atom_id res chain seq x y z
N MET A 1 -0.84 -21.66 -12.84
CA MET A 1 0.05 -20.49 -12.66
C MET A 1 -0.11 -19.58 -13.85
N ALA A 2 -0.23 -18.27 -13.64
CA ALA A 2 -0.18 -17.29 -14.71
C ALA A 2 1.26 -16.80 -14.87
N THR A 3 1.69 -16.59 -16.12
CA THR A 3 3.02 -16.05 -16.45
C THR A 3 2.83 -14.66 -17.03
N ILE A 4 3.62 -13.71 -16.53
CA ILE A 4 3.67 -12.34 -17.06
C ILE A 4 5.05 -12.13 -17.65
N SER A 5 5.09 -11.72 -18.92
CA SER A 5 6.34 -11.42 -19.63
C SER A 5 6.49 -9.91 -19.78
N PHE A 6 7.67 -9.39 -19.41
CA PHE A 6 8.05 -7.99 -19.59
C PHE A 6 9.23 -7.90 -20.55
N GLN A 7 9.20 -6.88 -21.41
CA GLN A 7 10.35 -6.48 -22.21
C GLN A 7 11.13 -5.44 -21.41
N LEU A 8 12.43 -5.65 -21.28
CA LEU A 8 13.37 -4.76 -20.61
C LEU A 8 14.59 -4.65 -21.51
N ASP A 9 15.26 -3.50 -21.47
CA ASP A 9 16.60 -3.41 -22.03
C ASP A 9 17.63 -4.07 -21.11
N ASP A 10 18.84 -4.27 -21.63
CA ASP A 10 19.92 -4.96 -20.92
C ASP A 10 20.35 -4.23 -19.63
N PHE A 11 20.18 -2.90 -19.59
CA PHE A 11 20.58 -2.11 -18.43
C PHE A 11 19.56 -2.28 -17.31
N ASP A 12 18.28 -2.07 -17.60
CA ASP A 12 17.17 -2.22 -16.67
C ASP A 12 17.11 -3.64 -16.10
N GLU A 13 17.25 -4.66 -16.97
CA GLU A 13 17.26 -6.06 -16.55
C GLU A 13 18.38 -6.32 -15.53
N LYS A 14 19.58 -5.79 -15.77
CA LYS A 14 20.74 -5.95 -14.89
C LYS A 14 20.55 -5.23 -13.56
N VAL A 15 20.04 -4.00 -13.57
CA VAL A 15 19.79 -3.21 -12.37
C VAL A 15 18.73 -3.89 -11.49
N ILE A 16 17.58 -4.24 -12.07
CA ILE A 16 16.47 -4.90 -11.36
C ILE A 16 16.93 -6.24 -10.77
N ARG A 17 17.65 -7.05 -11.56
CA ARG A 17 18.17 -8.36 -11.12
C ARG A 17 19.13 -8.21 -9.94
N ASN A 18 20.04 -7.23 -9.99
CA ASN A 18 21.00 -7.02 -8.92
C ASN A 18 20.34 -6.49 -7.65
N TYR A 19 19.35 -5.61 -7.79
CA TYR A 19 18.57 -5.13 -6.65
C TYR A 19 17.84 -6.29 -5.94
N ALA A 20 17.09 -7.11 -6.68
CA ALA A 20 16.37 -8.25 -6.12
C ALA A 20 17.33 -9.21 -5.39
N LYS A 21 18.50 -9.51 -6.01
CA LYS A 21 19.55 -10.32 -5.37
C LYS A 21 20.08 -9.70 -4.07
N SER A 22 20.27 -8.38 -4.03
CA SER A 22 20.75 -7.68 -2.83
C SER A 22 19.79 -7.77 -1.63
N LYS A 23 18.53 -8.15 -1.89
CA LYS A 23 17.48 -8.34 -0.90
C LYS A 23 17.16 -9.83 -0.65
N ASP A 24 17.94 -10.75 -1.21
CA ASP A 24 17.67 -12.19 -1.21
C ASP A 24 16.26 -12.54 -1.77
N MET A 25 15.81 -11.77 -2.77
CA MET A 25 14.51 -11.95 -3.42
C MET A 25 14.66 -12.44 -4.85
N SER A 26 13.67 -13.22 -5.32
CA SER A 26 13.54 -13.50 -6.76
C SER A 26 13.03 -12.27 -7.51
N ILE A 27 13.35 -12.14 -8.81
CA ILE A 27 12.83 -11.05 -9.66
C ILE A 27 11.30 -11.07 -9.66
N SER A 28 10.68 -12.25 -9.77
CA SER A 28 9.22 -12.37 -9.77
C SER A 28 8.59 -11.96 -8.44
N SER A 29 9.26 -12.24 -7.31
CA SER A 29 8.83 -11.78 -5.99
C SER A 29 8.93 -10.27 -5.89
N PHE A 30 10.07 -9.70 -6.28
CA PHE A 30 10.29 -8.26 -6.27
C PHE A 30 9.26 -7.51 -7.12
N LEU A 31 9.09 -7.91 -8.38
CA LEU A 31 8.11 -7.28 -9.28
C LEU A 31 6.67 -7.42 -8.76
N ARG A 32 6.33 -8.56 -8.16
CA ARG A 32 5.01 -8.73 -7.55
C ARG A 32 4.81 -7.74 -6.40
N THR A 33 5.80 -7.61 -5.50
CA THR A 33 5.73 -6.67 -4.38
C THR A 33 5.54 -5.25 -4.88
N VAL A 34 6.38 -4.78 -5.81
CA VAL A 34 6.30 -3.42 -6.35
C VAL A 34 4.95 -3.13 -7.00
N VAL A 35 4.39 -4.10 -7.75
CA VAL A 35 3.07 -3.93 -8.39
C VAL A 35 1.96 -3.84 -7.34
N ILE A 36 2.01 -4.66 -6.29
CA ILE A 36 1.01 -4.63 -5.22
C ILE A 36 1.11 -3.32 -4.44
N GLU A 37 2.32 -2.91 -4.04
CA GLU A 37 2.55 -1.63 -3.34
C GLU A 37 2.01 -0.46 -4.16
N LYS A 38 2.26 -0.43 -5.48
CA LYS A 38 1.75 0.65 -6.33
C LYS A 38 0.22 0.68 -6.42
N ILE A 39 -0.42 -0.49 -6.44
CA ILE A 39 -1.88 -0.60 -6.43
C ILE A 39 -2.45 -0.15 -5.08
N GLU A 40 -1.79 -0.52 -3.98
CA GLU A 40 -2.19 -0.11 -2.63
C GLU A 40 -2.08 1.40 -2.47
N ASP A 41 -0.98 2.02 -2.91
CA ASP A 41 -0.82 3.49 -2.88
C ASP A 41 -1.97 4.20 -3.62
N ASP A 42 -2.36 3.71 -4.81
CA ASP A 42 -3.43 4.31 -5.61
C ASP A 42 -4.81 4.17 -4.91
N ILE A 43 -5.05 3.05 -4.22
CA ILE A 43 -6.29 2.82 -3.46
C ILE A 43 -6.30 3.66 -2.18
N ASP A 44 -5.17 3.76 -1.48
CA ASP A 44 -5.05 4.54 -0.25
C ASP A 44 -5.33 6.03 -0.49
N ASP A 45 -4.86 6.58 -1.61
CA ASP A 45 -5.16 7.94 -2.04
C ASP A 45 -6.67 8.16 -2.26
N GLU A 46 -7.35 7.23 -2.94
CA GLU A 46 -8.79 7.29 -3.16
C GLU A 46 -9.59 7.19 -1.86
N LEU A 47 -9.21 6.27 -0.97
CA LEU A 47 -9.83 6.07 0.34
C LEU A 47 -9.67 7.30 1.23
N TYR A 48 -8.51 7.95 1.20
CA TYR A 48 -8.25 9.17 1.94
C TYR A 48 -9.21 10.30 1.51
N GLU A 49 -9.36 10.53 0.21
CA GLU A 49 -10.27 11.55 -0.31
C GLU A 49 -11.73 11.26 0.04
N GLN A 50 -12.15 9.98 -0.02
CA GLN A 50 -13.48 9.56 0.42
C GLN A 50 -13.70 9.86 1.91
N ALA A 51 -12.76 9.47 2.77
CA ALA A 51 -12.84 9.70 4.21
C ALA A 51 -12.92 11.20 4.54
N LEU A 52 -12.17 12.05 3.82
CA LEU A 52 -12.27 13.50 3.97
C LEU A 52 -13.65 14.05 3.58
N GLN A 53 -14.25 13.54 2.51
CA GLN A 53 -15.58 13.97 2.07
C GLN A 53 -16.66 13.53 3.06
N GLU A 54 -16.62 12.28 3.52
CA GLU A 54 -17.51 11.76 4.56
C GLU A 54 -17.39 12.55 5.86
N SER A 55 -16.17 12.91 6.23
CA SER A 55 -15.92 13.72 7.41
C SER A 55 -16.59 15.10 7.32
N LYS A 56 -16.41 15.78 6.18
CA LYS A 56 -17.04 17.08 5.91
C LYS A 56 -18.57 17.02 5.83
N ASN A 57 -19.13 15.89 5.42
CA ASN A 57 -20.57 15.71 5.17
C ASN A 57 -21.36 15.23 6.40
N GLY A 58 -20.75 15.25 7.59
CA GLY A 58 -21.48 15.08 8.85
C GLY A 58 -20.95 13.98 9.76
N SER A 59 -19.69 13.54 9.65
CA SER A 59 -19.10 12.73 10.70
C SER A 59 -18.99 13.57 11.97
N GLN A 60 -19.52 13.07 13.10
CA GLN A 60 -19.28 13.71 14.38
C GLN A 60 -17.88 13.34 14.88
N ASP A 61 -16.97 14.31 14.83
CA ASP A 61 -15.70 14.20 15.54
C ASP A 61 -15.99 14.00 17.04
N ILE A 62 -15.40 12.96 17.62
CA ILE A 62 -15.44 12.71 19.07
C ILE A 62 -14.14 13.20 19.70
N THR A 63 -14.22 13.71 20.92
CA THR A 63 -13.02 14.19 21.61
C THR A 63 -12.14 13.01 22.04
N LEU A 64 -10.86 13.28 22.29
CA LEU A 64 -9.94 12.28 22.83
C LEU A 64 -10.47 11.67 24.15
N ASP A 65 -11.17 12.44 24.98
CA ASP A 65 -11.74 11.97 26.24
C ASP A 65 -12.94 11.04 26.01
N ASP A 66 -13.76 11.31 24.98
CA ASP A 66 -14.85 10.43 24.58
C ASP A 66 -14.32 9.10 24.03
N VAL A 67 -13.27 9.13 23.20
CA VAL A 67 -12.58 7.92 22.73
C VAL A 67 -12.09 7.08 23.91
N LYS A 68 -11.39 7.70 24.88
CA LYS A 68 -10.89 7.01 26.08
C LYS A 68 -12.02 6.37 26.90
N LYS A 69 -13.16 7.06 27.03
CA LYS A 69 -14.36 6.53 27.70
C LYS A 69 -14.98 5.34 26.98
N VAL A 70 -14.97 5.33 25.64
CA VAL A 70 -15.47 4.19 24.86
C VAL A 70 -14.52 3.00 25.00
N MET A 71 -13.22 3.24 24.86
CA MET A 71 -12.20 2.19 24.93
C MET A 71 -12.11 1.54 26.31
N SER A 72 -12.30 2.30 27.40
CA SER A 72 -12.28 1.76 28.76
C SER A 72 -13.43 0.80 29.09
N ARG A 73 -14.44 0.67 28.21
CA ARG A 73 -15.53 -0.32 28.35
C ARG A 73 -15.15 -1.70 27.81
N TYR A 74 -14.08 -1.80 27.04
CA TYR A 74 -13.61 -3.05 26.42
C TYR A 74 -12.42 -3.68 27.16
N CYS A 75 -11.87 -2.99 28.16
CA CYS A 75 -10.85 -3.48 29.08
C CYS A 75 -11.47 -3.73 30.47
#